data_AF-X1HQJ7-F1
#
_entry.id   AF-X1HQJ7-F1
#
_cell.length_a   1.000
_cell.length_b   1.000
_cell.length_c   1.000
_cell.angle_alpha   90.00
_cell.angle_beta   90.00
_cell.angle_gamma   90.00
#
_symmetry.space_group_name_H-M   'P 1'
#
loop_
_entity.id
_entity.type
_entity.pdbx_description
1 polymer ?
#
loop_
_entity_poly.entity_id
_entity_poly.type
_entity_poly.pdbx_seq_one_letter_code
_entity_poly.pdbx_strand_id
1 'polypeptide(L)' 'GFSPKGRTGSHVKYGRAGIIELLDFQEVRGKAKPYQVDQFLDVIDKYKLLERE' A
#
# COMPACT_ATOMS: atom_id res chain seq x y z
N GLY A 1 2.09 1.50 -11.44
CA GLY A 1 2.07 0.80 -10.14
C GLY A 1 1.87 1.79 -9.00
N PHE A 2 2.01 1.36 -7.74
CA PHE A 2 2.08 2.26 -6.59
C PHE A 2 3.45 2.95 -6.55
N SER A 3 3.48 4.21 -6.14
CA SER A 3 4.70 5.01 -6.06
C SER A 3 4.77 5.74 -4.72
N PRO A 4 5.97 5.89 -4.14
CA PRO A 4 6.13 6.62 -2.89
C PRO A 4 5.73 8.09 -3.06
N LYS A 5 5.00 8.61 -2.09
CA LYS A 5 4.51 10.01 -2.03
C LYS A 5 5.19 10.82 -0.92
N GLY A 6 5.75 10.14 0.08
CA GLY A 6 6.47 10.79 1.17
C GLY A 6 6.98 9.78 2.18
N ARG A 7 7.91 10.23 3.03
CA ARG A 7 8.51 9.42 4.10
C ARG A 7 8.58 10.24 5.39
N THR A 8 8.28 9.60 6.51
CA THR A 8 8.43 10.19 7.85
C THR A 8 8.94 9.11 8.79
N GLY A 9 10.21 9.21 9.20
CA GLY A 9 10.86 8.14 9.98
C GLY A 9 10.83 6.80 9.24
N SER A 10 10.34 5.74 9.90
CA SER A 10 10.18 4.40 9.29
C SER A 10 8.90 4.25 8.47
N HIS A 11 8.08 5.30 8.35
CA HIS A 11 6.85 5.29 7.56
C HIS A 11 7.09 5.77 6.13
N VAL A 12 6.50 5.08 5.16
CA VAL A 12 6.49 5.45 3.74
C VAL A 12 5.07 5.40 3.22
N LYS A 13 4.62 6.52 2.64
CA LYS A 13 3.31 6.63 1.99
C LYS A 13 3.41 6.26 0.52
N TYR A 14 2.48 5.46 0.03
CA TYR A 14 2.38 5.03 -1.37
C TYR A 14 1.02 5.39 -1.94
N GLY A 15 1.02 5.85 -3.20
CA GLY A 15 -0.21 6.13 -3.94
C GLY A 15 -0.08 5.70 -5.40
N ARG A 16 -1.22 5.48 -6.06
CA ARG A 16 -1.32 5.09 -7.47
C ARG A 16 -2.38 5.95 -8.14
N ALA A 17 -2.12 6.39 -9.38
CA ALA A 17 -3.13 7.09 -10.16
C ALA A 17 -4.36 6.19 -10.39
N GLY A 18 -5.56 6.74 -10.17
CA GLY A 18 -6.82 6.00 -10.25
C GLY A 18 -7.24 5.28 -8.96
N ILE A 19 -6.45 5.37 -7.89
CA ILE A 19 -6.79 4.86 -6.55
C ILE A 19 -6.78 6.04 -5.58
N ILE A 20 -7.85 6.18 -4.79
CA ILE A 20 -8.04 7.32 -3.89
C ILE A 20 -7.26 7.10 -2.58
N GLU A 21 -7.12 5.84 -2.17
CA GLU A 21 -6.47 5.41 -0.95
C GLU A 21 -4.96 5.62 -1.03
N LEU A 22 -4.45 6.30 -0.01
CA LEU A 22 -3.02 6.41 0.25
C LEU A 22 -2.63 5.35 1.28
N LEU A 23 -1.75 4.44 0.89
CA LEU A 23 -1.24 3.40 1.77
C LEU A 23 -0.07 3.93 2.59
N ASP A 24 -0.07 3.71 3.91
CA ASP A 24 1.03 4.07 4.80
C ASP A 24 1.65 2.81 5.38
N PHE A 25 2.90 2.52 4.99
CA PHE A 25 3.63 1.34 5.46
C PHE A 25 4.70 1.74 6.47
N GLN A 26 4.77 1.01 7.57
CA GLN A 26 5.84 1.12 8.54
C GLN A 26 6.73 -0.10 8.40
N GLU A 27 8.03 0.13 8.22
CA GLU A 27 9.00 -0.94 8.32
C GLU A 27 9.30 -1.26 9.79
N VAL A 28 9.10 -2.52 10.16
CA VAL A 28 9.43 -3.07 11.47
C VAL A 28 10.19 -4.38 11.26
N ARG A 29 11.51 -4.36 11.54
CA ARG A 29 12.41 -5.53 11.40
C ARG A 29 12.41 -6.12 9.97
N GLY A 30 12.42 -5.25 8.97
CA GLY A 30 12.41 -5.58 7.55
C GLY A 30 11.04 -6.02 7.03
N LYS A 31 9.96 -5.87 7.81
CA LYS A 31 8.61 -6.32 7.44
C LYS A 31 7.58 -5.21 7.60
N ALA A 32 6.51 -5.28 6.81
CA ALA A 32 5.30 -4.52 7.07
C ALA A 32 4.54 -5.14 8.25
N LYS A 33 3.73 -4.33 8.94
CA LYS A 33 2.83 -4.87 9.97
C LYS A 33 1.69 -5.66 9.32
N PRO A 34 1.17 -6.74 9.96
CA PRO A 34 0.12 -7.58 9.38
C PRO A 34 -1.09 -6.80 8.85
N TYR A 35 -1.63 -5.87 9.65
CA TYR A 35 -2.77 -5.06 9.22
C TYR A 35 -2.50 -4.18 7.98
N GLN A 36 -1.23 -3.80 7.73
CA GLN A 36 -0.88 -3.01 6.54
C GLN A 36 -0.90 -3.87 5.29
N VAL A 37 -0.62 -5.17 5.44
CA VAL A 37 -0.80 -6.16 4.38
C VAL A 37 -2.29 -6.36 4.11
N ASP A 38 -3.10 -6.49 5.16
CA ASP A 38 -4.56 -6.63 5.00
C ASP A 38 -5.16 -5.39 4.30
N GLN A 39 -4.79 -4.18 4.73
CA GLN A 39 -5.19 -2.94 4.06
C GLN A 39 -4.78 -2.88 2.58
N PHE A 40 -3.61 -3.41 2.25
CA PHE A 40 -3.17 -3.47 0.86
C PHE A 40 -4.05 -4.43 0.06
N LEU A 41 -4.33 -5.62 0.59
CA LEU A 41 -5.19 -6.61 -0.04
C LEU A 41 -6.62 -6.07 -0.26
N ASP A 42 -7.15 -5.31 0.69
CA ASP A 42 -8.45 -4.64 0.54
C ASP A 42 -8.46 -3.66 -0.63
N VAL A 43 -7.39 -2.89 -0.81
CA VAL A 43 -7.24 -1.99 -1.98
C VAL A 43 -7.15 -2.78 -3.28
N ILE A 44 -6.40 -3.89 -3.30
CA ILE A 44 -6.32 -4.76 -4.47
C ILE A 44 -7.70 -5.30 -4.84
N ASP A 45 -8.47 -5.79 -3.88
CA ASP A 45 -9.80 -6.36 -4.14
C ASP A 45 -10.82 -5.28 -4.53
N LYS A 46 -10.84 -4.15 -3.81
CA LYS A 46 -11.76 -3.03 -4.07
C LYS A 46 -11.64 -2.49 -5.49
N TYR A 47 -10.40 -2.35 -5.98
CA TYR A 47 -10.13 -1.83 -7.32
C TYR A 47 -9.94 -2.92 -8.38
N LYS A 48 -10.17 -4.19 -8.02
CA LYS A 48 -10.01 -5.37 -8.90
C LYS A 48 -8.70 -5.32 -9.69
N LEU A 49 -7.61 -5.07 -8.97
CA LEU A 49 -6.28 -4.82 -9.55
C LEU A 49 -5.52 -6.10 -9.94
N LEU A 50 -6.09 -7.27 -9.67
CA LEU A 50 -5.60 -8.53 -10.19
C LEU A 50 -6.04 -8.63 -11.65
N GLU A 51 -5.09 -8.67 -12.58
CA GLU A 51 -5.40 -9.00 -13.98
C GLU A 51 -6.00 -10.40 -14.02
N ARG A 52 -7.14 -10.54 -14.72
CA ARG A 52 -7.58 -11.85 -15.19
C ARG A 52 -6.76 -12.13 -16.45
N GLU A 53 -5.96 -13.20 -16.40
CA GLU A 53 -5.37 -13.82 -17.60
C GLU A 53 -6.46 -14.24 -18.60
#